data_AF-A0A821ZY31-F1
#
_entry.id   AF-A0A821ZY31-F1
#
_cell.length_a   1.000
_cell.length_b   1.000
_cell.length_c   1.000
_cell.angle_alpha   90.00
_cell.angle_beta   90.00
_cell.angle_gamma   90.00
#
_symmetry.space_group_name_H-M   'P 1'
#
loop_
_entity.id
_entity.type
_entity.pdbx_description
1 polymer ?
#
loop_
_entity_poly.entity_id
_entity_poly.type
_entity_poly.pdbx_seq_one_letter_code
_entity_poly.pdbx_strand_id
1 'polypeptide(L)'
;MHALDSGYSKDMAHVYYMGKTVDGALTMSFKSIGGGYGKDAMNVYYMGKQIQGAITVSFESLGGGYARDTSSVYYLDSKVDGANPWAFQSIGGGYGKDASQFYYMGKPTNG
;
A
#
# COMPACT_ATOMS: atom_id res chain seq x y z
N MET A 1 -16.34 -11.40 13.71
CA MET A 1 -15.17 -10.77 13.08
C MET A 1 -14.31 -11.85 12.44
N HIS A 2 -14.02 -11.73 11.15
CA HIS A 2 -13.17 -12.63 10.38
C HIS A 2 -11.81 -11.97 10.18
N ALA A 3 -10.74 -12.62 10.62
CA ALA A 3 -9.37 -12.15 10.39
C ALA A 3 -9.02 -12.32 8.91
N LEU A 4 -8.39 -11.31 8.32
CA LEU A 4 -7.83 -11.38 6.99
C LEU A 4 -6.33 -11.69 7.13
N ASP A 5 -5.49 -10.66 7.05
CA ASP A 5 -4.05 -10.76 7.24
C ASP A 5 -3.48 -9.36 7.55
N SER A 6 -2.23 -9.30 8.03
CA SER A 6 -1.47 -8.07 8.25
C SER A 6 -2.17 -7.07 9.18
N GLY A 7 -2.95 -7.58 10.15
CA GLY A 7 -3.71 -6.78 11.12
C GLY A 7 -5.12 -6.38 10.68
N TYR A 8 -5.52 -6.71 9.45
CA TYR A 8 -6.89 -6.47 8.99
C TYR A 8 -7.85 -7.58 9.42
N SER A 9 -9.09 -7.17 9.68
CA SER A 9 -10.22 -8.05 9.91
C SER A 9 -11.49 -7.37 9.44
N LYS A 10 -12.58 -8.12 9.28
CA LYS A 10 -13.88 -7.54 8.91
C LYS A 10 -15.05 -8.31 9.50
N ASP A 11 -16.19 -7.67 9.61
CA ASP A 11 -17.48 -8.34 9.77
C ASP A 11 -18.36 -8.09 8.54
N MET A 12 -19.68 -8.11 8.66
CA MET A 12 -20.59 -7.82 7.54
C MET A 12 -20.75 -6.31 7.27
N ALA A 13 -20.49 -5.46 8.26
CA ALA A 13 -20.70 -4.03 8.22
C ALA A 13 -19.38 -3.25 8.06
N HIS A 14 -18.33 -3.64 8.80
CA HIS A 14 -17.11 -2.85 8.91
C HIS A 14 -15.85 -3.67 8.59
N VAL A 15 -14.83 -2.93 8.15
CA VAL A 15 -13.45 -3.37 8.10
C VAL A 15 -12.70 -2.73 9.26
N TYR A 16 -11.78 -3.48 9.86
CA TYR A 16 -10.96 -3.04 10.98
C TYR A 16 -9.48 -3.28 10.71
N TYR A 17 -8.64 -2.37 11.21
CA TYR A 17 -7.20 -2.54 11.34
C TYR A 17 -6.83 -2.49 12.83
N MET A 18 -6.23 -3.57 13.36
CA MET A 18 -5.88 -3.68 14.78
C MET A 18 -7.04 -3.32 15.73
N GLY A 19 -8.26 -3.74 15.38
CA GLY A 19 -9.47 -3.51 16.16
C GLY A 19 -10.11 -2.12 16.00
N LYS A 20 -9.51 -1.20 15.22
CA LYS A 20 -10.08 0.12 14.89
C LYS A 20 -10.75 0.07 13.53
N THR A 21 -11.89 0.74 13.38
CA THR A 21 -12.59 0.84 12.09
C THR A 21 -11.72 1.52 11.04
N VAL A 22 -11.80 1.02 9.81
CA VAL A 22 -11.17 1.63 8.63
C VAL A 22 -12.22 2.48 7.95
N ASP A 23 -12.11 3.80 8.10
CA ASP A 23 -13.11 4.73 7.60
C ASP A 23 -13.19 4.68 6.06
N GLY A 24 -14.42 4.62 5.54
CA GLY A 24 -14.70 4.57 4.10
C GLY A 24 -14.46 3.21 3.43
N ALA A 25 -14.06 2.18 4.18
CA ALA A 25 -13.80 0.85 3.63
C ALA A 25 -15.07 0.11 3.21
N LEU A 26 -15.05 -0.42 1.97
CA LEU A 26 -16.14 -1.23 1.45
C LEU A 26 -15.95 -2.71 1.82
N THR A 27 -16.62 -3.13 2.88
CA THR A 27 -16.54 -4.48 3.48
C THR A 27 -16.70 -5.64 2.48
N MET A 28 -17.57 -5.47 1.48
CA MET A 28 -17.86 -6.53 0.48
C MET A 28 -16.69 -6.79 -0.46
N SER A 29 -15.90 -5.78 -0.81
CA SER A 29 -14.80 -5.88 -1.77
C SER A 29 -13.41 -5.78 -1.13
N PHE A 30 -13.35 -5.49 0.17
CA PHE A 30 -12.09 -5.33 0.89
C PHE A 30 -11.24 -6.61 0.88
N LYS A 31 -9.95 -6.43 0.59
CA LYS A 31 -8.91 -7.45 0.60
C LYS A 31 -7.66 -6.90 1.27
N SER A 32 -7.07 -7.68 2.17
CA SER A 32 -5.68 -7.46 2.59
C SER A 32 -4.75 -7.94 1.47
N ILE A 33 -3.75 -7.14 1.13
CA ILE A 33 -2.77 -7.46 0.07
C ILE A 33 -1.33 -7.53 0.61
N GLY A 34 -1.19 -7.68 1.93
CA GLY A 34 0.08 -7.92 2.61
C GLY A 34 0.88 -6.64 2.95
N GLY A 35 1.78 -6.76 3.92
CA GLY A 35 2.70 -5.66 4.30
C GLY A 35 2.00 -4.44 4.93
N GLY A 36 0.81 -4.64 5.49
CA GLY A 36 -0.04 -3.57 6.03
C GLY A 36 -0.93 -2.88 4.99
N TYR A 37 -0.83 -3.25 3.72
CA TYR A 37 -1.70 -2.74 2.67
C TYR A 37 -3.02 -3.51 2.58
N GLY A 38 -4.10 -2.77 2.36
CA GLY A 38 -5.42 -3.30 2.02
C GLY A 38 -6.04 -2.47 0.92
N LYS A 39 -6.98 -3.05 0.18
CA LYS A 39 -7.76 -2.32 -0.84
C LYS A 39 -9.17 -2.85 -0.95
N ASP A 40 -10.08 -1.98 -1.35
CA ASP A 40 -11.44 -2.34 -1.72
C ASP A 40 -11.70 -1.99 -3.20
N ALA A 41 -12.96 -1.87 -3.63
CA ALA A 41 -13.29 -1.53 -5.01
C ALA A 41 -12.98 -0.07 -5.39
N MET A 42 -12.88 0.83 -4.42
CA MET A 42 -12.74 2.28 -4.62
C MET A 42 -11.45 2.83 -4.03
N ASN A 43 -10.97 2.26 -2.93
CA ASN A 43 -9.93 2.86 -2.10
C ASN A 43 -8.78 1.88 -1.80
N VAL A 44 -7.60 2.45 -1.58
CA VAL A 44 -6.42 1.75 -1.06
C VAL A 44 -6.08 2.29 0.31
N TYR A 45 -5.59 1.43 1.20
CA TYR A 45 -5.27 1.75 2.58
C TYR A 45 -3.91 1.18 2.98
N TYR A 46 -3.20 1.92 3.85
CA TYR A 46 -2.06 1.43 4.60
C TYR A 46 -2.38 1.51 6.10
N MET A 47 -2.36 0.37 6.78
CA MET A 47 -2.66 0.28 8.22
C MET A 47 -3.97 1.00 8.63
N GLY A 48 -5.01 0.85 7.81
CA GLY A 48 -6.31 1.50 8.01
C GLY A 48 -6.39 2.97 7.57
N LYS A 49 -5.30 3.59 7.12
CA LYS A 49 -5.29 4.96 6.58
C LYS A 49 -5.44 4.93 5.06
N GLN A 50 -6.42 5.64 4.52
CA GLN A 50 -6.61 5.75 3.06
C GLN A 50 -5.41 6.44 2.39
N ILE A 51 -4.92 5.87 1.29
CA ILE A 51 -3.92 6.46 0.41
C ILE A 51 -4.64 7.22 -0.70
N GLN A 52 -4.55 8.55 -0.66
CA GLN A 52 -5.24 9.41 -1.63
C GLN A 52 -4.61 9.32 -3.02
N GLY A 53 -5.44 9.26 -4.05
CA GLY A 53 -5.00 9.24 -5.46
C GLY A 53 -4.47 7.90 -5.96
N ALA A 54 -4.46 6.85 -5.13
CA ALA A 54 -4.05 5.52 -5.54
C ALA A 54 -5.02 4.88 -6.54
N ILE A 55 -4.48 4.24 -7.58
CA ILE A 55 -5.28 3.56 -8.60
C ILE A 55 -5.55 2.12 -8.15
N THR A 56 -6.71 1.92 -7.55
CA THR A 56 -7.12 0.69 -6.84
C THR A 56 -7.01 -0.59 -7.68
N VAL A 57 -7.36 -0.49 -8.97
CA VAL A 57 -7.35 -1.64 -9.90
C VAL A 57 -5.93 -2.18 -10.15
N SER A 58 -4.93 -1.29 -10.26
CA SER A 58 -3.54 -1.67 -10.52
C SER A 58 -2.65 -1.68 -9.28
N PHE A 59 -3.18 -1.28 -8.12
CA PHE A 59 -2.41 -1.23 -6.89
C PHE A 59 -1.98 -2.62 -6.41
N GLU A 60 -0.67 -2.77 -6.17
CA GLU A 60 -0.03 -3.98 -5.66
C GLU A 60 1.03 -3.66 -4.60
N SER A 61 1.17 -4.56 -3.62
CA SER A 61 2.24 -4.51 -2.62
C SER A 61 3.50 -5.14 -3.19
N LEU A 62 4.63 -4.42 -3.10
CA LEU A 62 5.94 -4.90 -3.55
C LEU A 62 6.78 -5.48 -2.40
N GLY A 63 6.26 -5.42 -1.17
CA GLY A 63 7.01 -5.81 0.03
C GLY A 63 8.01 -4.75 0.49
N GLY A 64 8.58 -4.94 1.68
CA GLY A 64 9.56 -4.00 2.26
C GLY A 64 9.00 -2.60 2.55
N GLY A 65 7.67 -2.47 2.64
CA GLY A 65 6.97 -1.19 2.80
C GLY A 65 6.71 -0.44 1.49
N TYR A 66 7.11 -0.97 0.34
CA TYR A 66 6.78 -0.38 -0.95
C TYR A 66 5.54 -0.99 -1.57
N ALA A 67 4.83 -0.17 -2.32
CA ALA A 67 3.74 -0.54 -3.19
C ALA A 67 3.77 0.32 -4.45
N ARG A 68 3.03 -0.08 -5.48
CA ARG A 68 2.85 0.75 -6.68
C ARG A 68 1.47 0.59 -7.27
N ASP A 69 1.11 1.57 -8.07
CA ASP A 69 0.07 1.45 -9.09
C ASP A 69 0.66 1.86 -10.45
N THR A 70 -0.18 1.90 -11.48
CA THR A 70 0.24 2.26 -12.85
C THR A 70 0.77 3.69 -13.00
N SER A 71 0.54 4.57 -12.03
CA SER A 71 0.93 5.98 -12.07
C SER A 71 1.99 6.36 -11.04
N SER A 72 2.08 5.67 -9.91
CA SER A 72 2.88 6.11 -8.75
C SER A 72 3.48 4.94 -7.99
N VAL A 73 4.61 5.20 -7.34
CA VAL A 73 5.20 4.35 -6.30
C VAL A 73 4.85 4.95 -4.94
N TYR A 74 4.65 4.09 -3.95
CA TYR A 74 4.35 4.47 -2.58
C TYR A 74 5.32 3.79 -1.63
N TYR A 75 5.69 4.51 -0.57
CA TYR A 75 6.31 3.94 0.61
C TYR A 75 5.36 4.18 1.78
N LEU A 76 4.85 3.09 2.35
CA LEU A 76 3.77 3.10 3.34
C LEU A 76 2.55 3.86 2.79
N ASP A 77 2.14 4.94 3.44
CA ASP A 77 1.00 5.79 3.08
C ASP A 77 1.35 6.98 2.17
N SER A 78 2.62 7.10 1.77
CA SER A 78 3.15 8.29 1.11
C SER A 78 3.65 7.98 -0.30
N LYS A 79 3.34 8.86 -1.26
CA LYS A 79 3.87 8.76 -2.63
C LYS A 79 5.38 9.03 -2.64
N VAL A 80 6.11 8.26 -3.43
CA VAL A 80 7.56 8.44 -3.67
C VAL A 80 7.73 9.31 -4.90
N ASP A 81 8.24 10.52 -4.68
CA ASP A 81 8.44 11.50 -5.75
C ASP A 81 9.60 11.10 -6.67
N GLY A 82 9.39 11.25 -7.98
CA GLY A 82 10.38 10.94 -9.01
C GLY A 82 10.52 9.45 -9.37
N ALA A 83 9.95 8.55 -8.58
CA ALA A 83 10.05 7.11 -8.84
C ALA A 83 9.24 6.67 -10.07
N ASN A 84 9.88 5.86 -10.91
CA ASN A 84 9.20 5.25 -12.07
C ASN A 84 8.46 3.97 -11.66
N PRO A 85 7.11 3.94 -11.63
CA PRO A 85 6.35 2.76 -11.19
C PRO A 85 6.58 1.52 -12.03
N TRP A 86 6.81 1.68 -13.34
CA TRP A 86 7.01 0.55 -14.26
C TRP A 86 8.34 -0.16 -14.02
N ALA A 87 9.37 0.58 -13.62
CA ALA A 87 10.72 0.05 -13.36
C ALA A 87 11.02 -0.19 -11.88
N PHE A 88 10.12 0.19 -10.97
CA PHE A 88 10.39 0.14 -9.53
C PHE A 88 10.49 -1.29 -9.00
N GLN A 89 11.50 -1.53 -8.19
CA GLN A 89 11.74 -2.79 -7.51
C GLN A 89 11.99 -2.52 -6.02
N SER A 90 11.23 -3.18 -5.16
CA SER A 90 11.56 -3.28 -3.73
C SER A 90 12.66 -4.34 -3.57
N ILE A 91 13.75 -3.97 -2.90
CA ILE A 91 14.89 -4.87 -2.66
C ILE A 91 15.07 -5.22 -1.18
N GLY A 92 14.08 -4.88 -0.35
CA GLY A 92 14.03 -5.25 1.07
C GLY A 92 14.69 -4.23 2.00
N GLY A 93 14.40 -4.33 3.30
CA GLY A 93 15.00 -3.46 4.32
C GLY A 93 14.69 -1.96 4.17
N GLY A 94 13.60 -1.61 3.47
CA GLY A 94 13.26 -0.22 3.13
C GLY A 94 13.99 0.33 1.90
N TYR A 95 14.83 -0.48 1.25
CA TYR A 95 15.48 -0.11 -0.01
C TYR A 95 14.60 -0.46 -1.21
N GLY A 96 14.56 0.46 -2.16
CA GLY A 96 13.96 0.29 -3.47
C GLY A 96 14.83 0.94 -4.54
N LYS A 97 14.57 0.62 -5.80
CA LYS A 97 15.25 1.26 -6.93
C LYS A 97 14.34 1.32 -8.14
N ASP A 98 14.59 2.29 -9.01
CA ASP A 98 14.13 2.25 -10.40
C ASP A 98 15.34 2.16 -11.34
N ALA A 99 15.14 2.45 -12.63
CA ALA A 99 16.21 2.39 -13.63
C ALA A 99 17.32 3.44 -13.41
N SER A 100 17.06 4.50 -12.65
CA SER A 100 17.89 5.70 -12.55
C SER A 100 18.28 6.10 -11.13
N GLN A 101 17.55 5.62 -10.12
CA GLN A 101 17.65 6.14 -8.77
C GLN A 101 17.45 5.01 -7.74
N PHE A 102 18.17 5.12 -6.62
CA PHE A 102 17.96 4.30 -5.43
C PHE A 102 17.13 5.08 -4.43
N TYR A 103 16.32 4.37 -3.65
CA TYR A 103 15.47 4.96 -2.64
C TYR A 103 15.64 4.21 -1.33
N TYR A 104 15.71 4.97 -0.24
CA TYR A 104 15.62 4.45 1.12
C TYR A 104 14.41 5.06 1.79
N MET A 105 13.48 4.20 2.21
CA MET A 105 12.22 4.59 2.87
C MET A 105 11.46 5.68 2.10
N GLY A 106 11.38 5.53 0.78
CA GLY A 106 10.68 6.47 -0.12
C GLY A 106 11.43 7.78 -0.39
N LYS A 107 12.69 7.92 0.03
CA LYS A 107 13.53 9.08 -0.28
C LYS A 107 14.64 8.69 -1.24
N PRO A 108 14.91 9.47 -2.30
CA PRO A 108 16.03 9.21 -3.19
C PRO A 108 17.36 9.30 -2.43
N THR A 109 18.28 8.39 -2.71
CA THR A 109 19.60 8.35 -2.09
C THR A 109 20.65 8.77 -3.10
N ASN A 110 21.47 9.75 -2.76
CA ASN A 110 22.68 10.04 -3.53
C ASN A 110 23.66 8.90 -3.28
N GLY A 111 24.04 8.19 -4.36
CA GLY A 111 25.10 7.19 -4.33
C GLY A 111 26.47 7.78 -4.04
#